data_AF-A0A7S4HV49-F1
#
_entry.id   AF-A0A7S4HV49-F1
#
_cell.length_a   1.000
_cell.length_b   1.000
_cell.length_c   1.000
_cell.angle_alpha   90.00
_cell.angle_beta   90.00
_cell.angle_gamma   90.00
#
_symmetry.space_group_name_H-M   'P 1'
#
loop_
_entity.id
_entity.type
_entity.pdbx_description
1 polymer ?
#
loop_
_entity_poly.entity_id
_entity_poly.type
_entity_poly.pdbx_seq_one_letter_code
_entity_poly.pdbx_strand_id
1 'polypeptide(L)'
;EIRSRMQQRSLSATACEDSSDSDSDSDSQDYGSSFLPESAPSAPPVFYRTYSRRIPLLHAPESSEPQNLRREWRRESLPETLARTIDDISLIGSLSPSEHALLAKHAAGLSCFPSGRALWVAGTPWSSRPENASGYYNCTSIDVDEARCFGMLMNLSMMGCGAGAVLEANAVGRLPTIKSRVK
;
A
#
# COMPACT_ATOMS: atom_id res chain seq x y z
N GLU A 1 -0.23 -22.03 -5.32
CA GLU A 1 -0.69 -21.80 -3.92
C GLU A 1 -1.37 -20.45 -3.71
N ILE A 2 -0.76 -19.33 -4.12
CA ILE A 2 -1.36 -17.98 -4.01
C ILE A 2 -2.67 -17.84 -4.81
N ARG A 3 -2.70 -18.46 -6.01
CA ARG A 3 -3.85 -18.41 -6.93
C ARG A 3 -5.11 -19.09 -6.39
N SER A 4 -4.98 -20.18 -5.62
CA SER A 4 -6.12 -20.89 -5.04
C SER A 4 -6.67 -20.16 -3.80
N ARG A 5 -5.80 -19.53 -3.02
CA ARG A 5 -6.19 -18.72 -1.85
C ARG A 5 -6.95 -17.44 -2.25
N MET A 6 -6.71 -16.91 -3.45
CA MET A 6 -7.46 -15.77 -4.01
C MET A 6 -8.88 -16.11 -4.48
N GLN A 7 -9.21 -17.38 -4.78
CA GLN A 7 -10.58 -17.77 -5.17
C GLN A 7 -11.51 -17.96 -3.97
N GLN A 8 -10.98 -18.35 -2.81
CA GLN A 8 -11.77 -18.48 -1.56
C GLN A 8 -12.29 -17.12 -1.05
N ARG A 9 -11.66 -16.01 -1.47
CA ARG A 9 -12.05 -14.61 -1.19
C ARG A 9 -13.49 -14.25 -1.60
N SER A 10 -14.09 -14.97 -2.56
CA SER A 10 -15.42 -14.64 -3.11
C SER A 10 -16.59 -15.24 -2.33
N LEU A 11 -16.35 -16.24 -1.48
CA LEU A 11 -17.44 -17.04 -0.87
C LEU A 11 -17.61 -16.80 0.63
N SER A 12 -16.60 -16.30 1.35
CA SER A 12 -16.70 -16.10 2.81
C SER A 12 -17.16 -14.69 3.22
N ALA A 13 -17.37 -13.77 2.27
CA ALA A 13 -17.78 -12.40 2.57
C ALA A 13 -19.25 -12.26 3.00
N THR A 14 -20.01 -13.36 3.06
CA THR A 14 -21.48 -13.36 3.30
C THR A 14 -21.93 -14.10 4.56
N ALA A 15 -21.05 -14.48 5.48
CA ALA A 15 -21.50 -15.13 6.72
C ALA A 15 -20.58 -14.83 7.92
N CYS A 16 -20.99 -13.87 8.75
CA CYS A 16 -20.74 -13.91 10.19
C CYS A 16 -21.81 -13.05 10.87
N GLU A 17 -22.80 -13.74 11.44
CA GLU A 17 -23.78 -13.19 12.36
C GLU A 17 -23.23 -13.16 13.79
N ASP A 18 -23.80 -12.24 14.56
CA ASP A 18 -23.51 -11.87 15.93
C ASP A 18 -23.47 -13.05 16.92
N SER A 19 -22.47 -13.03 17.80
CA SER A 19 -22.57 -13.60 19.14
C SER A 19 -21.68 -12.81 20.10
N SER A 20 -22.36 -11.99 20.90
CA SER A 20 -21.79 -11.19 21.97
C SER A 20 -21.64 -12.04 23.24
N ASP A 21 -20.44 -12.12 23.78
CA ASP A 21 -20.23 -12.34 25.22
C ASP A 21 -19.30 -11.26 25.76
N SER A 22 -19.75 -10.68 26.86
CA SER A 22 -19.26 -9.49 27.55
C SER A 22 -18.02 -9.76 28.39
N ASP A 23 -17.03 -8.88 28.33
CA ASP A 23 -16.33 -8.43 29.53
C ASP A 23 -15.83 -6.99 29.34
N SER A 24 -16.20 -6.18 30.32
CA SER A 24 -16.13 -4.73 30.35
C SER A 24 -14.77 -4.22 30.81
N ASP A 25 -14.08 -3.49 29.94
CA ASP A 25 -13.16 -2.41 30.32
C ASP A 25 -13.37 -1.26 29.33
N SER A 26 -14.38 -0.42 29.62
CA SER A 26 -14.75 0.71 28.80
C SER A 26 -13.81 1.89 29.04
N ASP A 27 -12.60 1.82 28.47
CA ASP A 27 -11.84 3.03 28.18
C ASP A 27 -12.40 3.61 26.88
N SER A 28 -13.53 4.31 27.00
CA SER A 28 -14.20 4.97 25.90
C SER A 28 -13.32 6.13 25.43
N GLN A 29 -12.34 5.82 24.57
CA GLN A 29 -11.58 6.82 23.83
C GLN A 29 -12.53 7.51 22.86
N ASP A 30 -12.86 8.75 23.22
CA ASP A 30 -13.56 9.72 22.39
C ASP A 30 -12.81 9.88 21.06
N TYR A 31 -13.30 9.24 19.99
CA TYR A 31 -12.78 9.38 18.63
C TYR A 31 -13.33 10.63 17.92
N GLY A 32 -13.58 11.69 18.69
CA GLY A 32 -13.98 13.01 18.22
C GLY A 32 -12.79 13.90 17.86
N SER A 33 -12.67 14.22 16.57
CA SER A 33 -11.89 15.36 16.03
C SER A 33 -10.35 15.32 16.20
N SER A 34 -9.70 14.61 15.26
CA SER A 34 -8.24 14.57 15.01
C SER A 34 -7.49 13.43 15.69
N PHE A 35 -7.45 12.27 15.03
CA PHE A 35 -6.47 11.20 15.30
C PHE A 35 -5.00 11.63 15.17
N LEU A 36 -4.75 12.87 14.73
CA LEU A 36 -3.43 13.43 14.58
C LEU A 36 -3.12 14.34 15.78
N PRO A 37 -1.90 14.26 16.36
CA PRO A 37 -1.55 15.07 17.51
C PRO A 37 -1.65 16.56 17.22
N GLU A 38 -2.24 17.33 18.12
CA GLU A 38 -2.26 18.81 18.02
C GLU A 38 -0.84 19.41 18.03
N SER A 39 0.11 18.72 18.68
CA SER A 39 1.53 19.07 18.68
C SER A 39 2.18 18.99 17.30
N ALA A 40 1.53 18.35 16.31
CA ALA A 40 2.01 18.18 14.95
C ALA A 40 1.10 18.89 13.94
N PRO A 41 1.09 20.24 13.89
CA PRO A 41 0.17 21.01 13.05
C PRO A 41 0.32 20.74 11.54
N SER A 42 1.49 20.26 11.11
CA SER A 42 1.73 19.86 9.73
C SER A 42 1.16 18.47 9.39
N ALA A 43 0.83 17.64 10.37
CA ALA A 43 0.42 16.26 10.12
C ALA A 43 -0.90 16.16 9.34
N PRO A 44 -1.98 16.89 9.67
CA PRO A 44 -3.22 16.83 8.90
C PRO A 44 -3.06 17.19 7.41
N PRO A 45 -2.47 18.34 7.04
CA PRO A 45 -2.29 18.66 5.62
C PRO A 45 -1.34 17.70 4.91
N VAL A 46 -0.32 17.15 5.59
CA VAL A 46 0.57 16.13 5.01
C VAL A 46 -0.20 14.84 4.73
N PHE A 47 -0.93 14.32 5.73
CA PHE A 47 -1.66 13.08 5.59
C PHE A 47 -2.72 13.16 4.48
N TYR A 48 -3.58 14.18 4.53
CA TYR A 48 -4.71 14.29 3.60
C TYR A 48 -4.28 14.59 2.15
N ARG A 49 -3.13 15.25 1.96
CA ARG A 49 -2.61 15.54 0.60
C ARG A 49 -1.76 14.40 0.02
N THR A 50 -1.18 13.55 0.85
CA THR A 50 -0.16 12.57 0.42
C THR A 50 -0.60 11.12 0.55
N TYR A 51 -1.26 10.73 1.64
CA TYR A 51 -1.54 9.31 1.94
C TYR A 51 -3.02 8.95 1.87
N SER A 52 -3.89 9.92 2.20
CA SER A 52 -5.33 9.69 2.19
C SER A 52 -5.89 9.52 0.78
N ARG A 53 -6.34 8.31 0.47
CA ARG A 53 -6.93 7.98 -0.84
C ARG A 53 -8.37 8.48 -0.95
N ARG A 54 -8.87 8.57 -2.18
CA ARG A 54 -10.27 8.87 -2.45
C ARG A 54 -11.10 7.59 -2.43
N ILE A 55 -12.16 7.58 -1.65
CA ILE A 55 -13.14 6.50 -1.57
C ILE A 55 -14.45 7.00 -2.20
N PRO A 56 -15.00 6.31 -3.21
CA PRO A 56 -16.32 6.63 -3.76
C PRO A 56 -17.41 6.53 -2.68
N LEU A 57 -18.33 7.48 -2.62
CA LEU A 57 -19.55 7.34 -1.82
C LEU A 57 -20.53 6.43 -2.57
N LEU A 58 -21.15 5.48 -1.86
CA LEU A 58 -21.98 4.38 -2.38
C LEU A 58 -23.34 4.81 -2.98
N HIS A 59 -23.52 6.06 -3.38
CA HIS A 59 -24.80 6.62 -3.87
C HIS A 59 -24.71 7.24 -5.26
N ALA A 60 -24.18 6.49 -6.24
CA ALA A 60 -24.54 6.75 -7.63
C ALA A 60 -25.59 5.69 -8.04
N PRO A 61 -26.90 6.01 -8.03
CA PRO A 61 -27.89 5.10 -8.60
C PRO A 61 -27.55 4.84 -10.07
N GLU A 62 -27.88 3.65 -10.55
CA GLU A 62 -27.85 3.29 -11.97
C GLU A 62 -28.92 4.09 -12.75
N SER A 63 -28.74 5.41 -12.87
CA SER A 63 -29.57 6.23 -13.75
C SER A 63 -28.86 6.40 -15.08
N SER A 64 -29.54 5.93 -16.13
CA SER A 64 -29.19 6.02 -17.55
C SER A 64 -29.22 7.47 -18.08
N GLU A 65 -28.30 8.32 -17.62
CA GLU A 65 -28.11 9.70 -18.10
C GLU A 65 -26.60 10.00 -18.30
N PRO A 66 -26.22 10.88 -19.23
CA PRO A 66 -24.84 11.00 -19.69
C PRO A 66 -23.92 11.70 -18.66
N GLN A 67 -22.96 10.93 -18.17
CA GLN A 67 -21.62 11.27 -17.62
C GLN A 67 -21.28 12.77 -17.41
N ASN A 68 -21.89 13.38 -16.40
CA ASN A 68 -21.33 14.53 -15.68
C ASN A 68 -21.45 14.36 -14.14
N LEU A 69 -21.47 13.12 -13.68
CA LEU A 69 -21.44 12.79 -12.26
C LEU A 69 -20.01 13.02 -11.74
N ARG A 70 -19.78 14.17 -11.09
CA ARG A 70 -18.75 14.27 -10.05
C ARG A 70 -19.07 13.14 -9.07
N ARG A 71 -18.45 11.98 -9.24
CA ARG A 71 -18.60 10.87 -8.29
C ARG A 71 -18.24 11.46 -6.93
N GLU A 72 -19.22 11.56 -6.04
CA GLU A 72 -18.94 12.07 -4.72
C GLU A 72 -17.95 11.11 -4.06
N TRP A 73 -16.88 11.66 -3.51
CA TRP A 73 -15.81 10.90 -2.90
C TRP A 73 -15.45 11.54 -1.57
N ARG A 74 -15.09 10.71 -0.61
CA ARG A 74 -14.45 11.16 0.63
C ARG A 74 -12.97 10.76 0.65
N ARG A 75 -12.25 11.33 1.60
CA ARG A 75 -10.87 10.94 1.93
C ARG A 75 -10.87 9.78 2.92
N GLU A 76 -9.90 8.88 2.80
CA GLU A 76 -9.56 7.93 3.87
C GLU A 76 -9.19 8.71 5.14
N SER A 77 -9.67 8.25 6.29
CA SER A 77 -9.16 8.68 7.59
C SER A 77 -7.81 7.98 7.88
N LEU A 78 -7.04 8.51 8.83
CA LEU A 78 -5.78 7.87 9.23
C LEU A 78 -5.98 6.42 9.73
N PRO A 79 -6.96 6.13 10.61
CA PRO A 79 -7.25 4.75 11.01
C PRO A 79 -7.56 3.82 9.84
N GLU A 80 -8.32 4.27 8.84
CA GLU A 80 -8.63 3.47 7.65
C GLU A 80 -7.38 3.17 6.82
N THR A 81 -6.54 4.18 6.60
CA THR A 81 -5.26 4.01 5.89
C THR A 81 -4.33 3.05 6.65
N LEU A 82 -4.22 3.19 7.98
CA LEU A 82 -3.39 2.31 8.81
C LEU A 82 -3.93 0.88 8.81
N ALA A 83 -5.23 0.69 9.03
CA ALA A 83 -5.88 -0.63 9.02
C ALA A 83 -5.61 -1.38 7.71
N ARG A 84 -5.92 -0.79 6.54
CA ARG A 84 -5.67 -1.46 5.25
C ARG A 84 -4.18 -1.78 5.02
N THR A 85 -3.30 -0.95 5.57
CA THR A 85 -1.85 -1.13 5.40
C THR A 85 -1.34 -2.27 6.28
N ILE A 86 -1.76 -2.32 7.55
CA ILE A 86 -1.37 -3.39 8.48
C ILE A 86 -1.98 -4.72 8.07
N ASP A 87 -3.23 -4.74 7.62
CA ASP A 87 -3.88 -5.97 7.14
C ASP A 87 -3.13 -6.57 5.94
N ASP A 88 -2.73 -5.73 4.98
CA ASP A 88 -1.99 -6.14 3.78
C ASP A 88 -0.57 -6.60 4.12
N ILE A 89 0.15 -5.87 4.97
CA ILE A 89 1.48 -6.28 5.45
C ILE A 89 1.39 -7.60 6.21
N SER A 90 0.38 -7.78 7.06
CA SER A 90 0.18 -9.00 7.84
C SER A 90 -0.12 -10.19 6.94
N LEU A 91 -0.91 -9.99 5.90
CA LEU A 91 -1.20 -10.99 4.88
C LEU A 91 0.07 -11.40 4.11
N ILE A 92 0.86 -10.44 3.64
CA ILE A 92 2.09 -10.69 2.87
C ILE A 92 3.14 -11.37 3.76
N GLY A 93 3.28 -10.90 5.00
CA GLY A 93 4.21 -11.44 5.99
C GLY A 93 3.76 -12.75 6.64
N SER A 94 2.54 -13.22 6.36
CA SER A 94 1.94 -14.39 7.03
C SER A 94 1.98 -14.28 8.56
N LEU A 95 1.70 -13.08 9.09
CA LEU A 95 1.75 -12.81 10.52
C LEU A 95 0.63 -13.55 11.27
N SER A 96 0.94 -13.97 12.49
CA SER A 96 -0.04 -14.52 13.42
C SER A 96 -1.03 -13.45 13.89
N PRO A 97 -2.23 -13.84 14.37
CA PRO A 97 -3.19 -12.90 14.94
C PRO A 97 -2.61 -12.04 16.07
N SER A 98 -1.72 -12.60 16.89
CA SER A 98 -1.03 -11.87 17.95
C SER A 98 -0.05 -10.81 17.42
N GLU A 99 0.67 -11.11 16.33
CA GLU A 99 1.58 -10.15 15.70
C GLU A 99 0.82 -9.04 14.99
N HIS A 100 -0.29 -9.38 14.31
CA HIS A 100 -1.19 -8.38 13.72
C HIS A 100 -1.74 -7.44 14.79
N ALA A 101 -2.25 -7.97 15.90
CA ALA A 101 -2.78 -7.17 17.01
C ALA A 101 -1.71 -6.25 17.61
N LEU A 102 -0.47 -6.74 17.76
CA LEU A 102 0.66 -5.94 18.23
C LEU A 102 0.98 -4.78 17.27
N LEU A 103 1.03 -5.06 15.96
CA LEU A 103 1.25 -4.03 14.93
C LEU A 103 0.13 -3.00 14.92
N ALA A 104 -1.13 -3.44 14.99
CA ALA A 104 -2.30 -2.57 15.03
C ALA A 104 -2.25 -1.63 16.25
N LYS A 105 -1.87 -2.15 17.43
CA LYS A 105 -1.67 -1.34 18.64
C LYS A 105 -0.59 -0.27 18.45
N HIS A 106 0.56 -0.62 17.91
CA HIS A 106 1.65 0.35 17.68
C HIS A 106 1.33 1.37 16.58
N ALA A 107 0.60 0.97 15.55
CA ALA A 107 0.13 1.86 14.49
C ALA A 107 -0.89 2.86 15.03
N ALA A 108 -1.88 2.41 15.82
CA ALA A 108 -2.86 3.28 16.46
C ALA A 108 -2.22 4.29 17.43
N GLY A 109 -1.20 3.85 18.18
CA GLY A 109 -0.39 4.71 19.04
C GLY A 109 0.65 5.56 18.32
N LEU A 110 0.66 5.58 16.97
CA LEU A 110 1.60 6.33 16.12
C LEU A 110 3.08 6.12 16.49
N SER A 111 3.40 4.96 17.07
CA SER A 111 4.74 4.63 17.56
C SER A 111 5.63 4.02 16.48
N CYS A 112 5.02 3.42 15.46
CA CYS A 112 5.71 2.96 14.25
C CYS A 112 4.83 3.19 13.02
N PHE A 113 5.45 3.50 11.89
CA PHE A 113 4.77 3.64 10.62
C PHE A 113 5.40 2.77 9.55
N PRO A 114 4.59 2.14 8.69
CA PRO A 114 5.03 1.65 7.41
C PRO A 114 5.63 2.77 6.56
N SER A 115 6.41 2.41 5.54
CA SER A 115 6.95 3.39 4.60
C SER A 115 5.82 4.22 3.96
N GLY A 116 6.12 5.46 3.57
CA GLY A 116 5.15 6.31 2.86
C GLY A 116 4.60 5.64 1.59
N ARG A 117 5.38 4.77 0.93
CA ARG A 117 4.91 3.95 -0.18
C ARG A 117 3.84 2.96 0.28
N ALA A 118 4.10 2.20 1.34
CA ALA A 118 3.13 1.23 1.88
C ALA A 118 1.84 1.95 2.30
N LEU A 119 1.93 3.08 3.00
CA LEU A 119 0.75 3.91 3.35
C LEU A 119 -0.08 4.29 2.11
N TRP A 120 0.55 4.49 0.95
CA TRP A 120 -0.18 4.83 -0.29
C TRP A 120 -0.76 3.63 -1.04
N VAL A 121 -0.04 2.50 -1.12
CA VAL A 121 -0.39 1.39 -2.02
C VAL A 121 -0.89 0.13 -1.32
N ALA A 122 -0.53 -0.12 -0.06
CA ALA A 122 -0.86 -1.35 0.64
C ALA A 122 -2.37 -1.56 0.79
N GLY A 123 -2.85 -2.78 0.58
CA GLY A 123 -4.27 -3.11 0.71
C GLY A 123 -5.14 -2.53 -0.40
N THR A 124 -4.54 -1.95 -1.46
CA THR A 124 -5.29 -1.46 -2.61
C THR A 124 -5.48 -2.55 -3.67
N PRO A 125 -6.50 -2.45 -4.54
CA PRO A 125 -6.61 -3.36 -5.69
C PRO A 125 -5.36 -3.32 -6.59
N TRP A 126 -4.68 -2.18 -6.66
CA TRP A 126 -3.46 -2.03 -7.44
C TRP A 126 -2.31 -2.87 -6.89
N SER A 127 -2.07 -2.86 -5.57
CA SER A 127 -0.98 -3.64 -4.95
C SER A 127 -1.25 -5.15 -5.00
N SER A 128 -2.52 -5.57 -5.06
CA SER A 128 -2.87 -6.98 -5.14
C SER A 128 -2.49 -7.67 -6.45
N ARG A 129 -2.12 -6.90 -7.48
CA ARG A 129 -1.73 -7.41 -8.79
C ARG A 129 -0.25 -7.83 -8.79
N PRO A 130 0.09 -9.06 -9.16
CA PRO A 130 1.47 -9.55 -9.15
C PRO A 130 2.43 -8.69 -9.98
N GLU A 131 1.98 -8.17 -11.13
CA GLU A 131 2.78 -7.29 -11.99
C GLU A 131 3.25 -6.00 -11.28
N ASN A 132 2.55 -5.58 -10.22
CA ASN A 132 2.83 -4.37 -9.46
C ASN A 132 3.66 -4.63 -8.19
N ALA A 133 4.17 -5.85 -7.99
CA ALA A 133 4.89 -6.22 -6.77
C ALA A 133 6.10 -5.29 -6.48
N SER A 134 6.84 -4.90 -7.52
CA SER A 134 7.95 -3.94 -7.39
C SER A 134 7.48 -2.56 -6.89
N GLY A 135 6.23 -2.21 -7.14
CA GLY A 135 5.57 -1.01 -6.70
C GLY A 135 5.41 -0.88 -5.19
N TYR A 136 5.61 -1.95 -4.42
CA TYR A 136 5.65 -1.91 -2.96
C TYR A 136 6.97 -1.35 -2.42
N TYR A 137 8.04 -1.42 -3.22
CA TYR A 137 9.39 -1.03 -2.84
C TYR A 137 9.77 0.30 -3.49
N ASN A 138 10.19 1.26 -2.67
CA ASN A 138 10.56 2.58 -3.17
C ASN A 138 12.05 2.72 -3.48
N CYS A 139 12.91 1.85 -2.95
CA CYS A 139 14.36 1.91 -3.17
C CYS A 139 14.85 0.56 -3.67
N THR A 140 15.75 0.58 -4.65
CA THR A 140 16.39 -0.61 -5.21
C THR A 140 17.82 -0.32 -5.63
N SER A 141 18.66 -1.35 -5.67
CA SER A 141 20.03 -1.31 -6.17
C SER A 141 20.22 -2.46 -7.16
N ILE A 142 20.78 -2.17 -8.32
CA ILE A 142 21.00 -3.13 -9.39
C ILE A 142 22.44 -3.05 -9.88
N ASP A 143 23.09 -4.21 -9.97
CA ASP A 143 24.36 -4.36 -10.68
C ASP A 143 24.15 -4.23 -12.18
N VAL A 144 24.90 -3.34 -12.83
CA VAL A 144 24.81 -3.16 -14.28
C VAL A 144 25.81 -4.10 -14.96
N ASP A 145 25.44 -5.37 -15.03
CA ASP A 145 26.29 -6.44 -15.57
C ASP A 145 25.79 -7.05 -16.89
N GLU A 146 24.58 -6.70 -17.32
CA GLU A 146 24.01 -7.11 -18.59
C GLU A 146 23.08 -6.02 -19.18
N ALA A 147 22.83 -6.10 -20.49
CA ALA A 147 22.02 -5.09 -21.17
C ALA A 147 20.57 -5.00 -20.67
N ARG A 148 19.99 -6.10 -20.14
CA ARG A 148 18.61 -6.06 -19.61
C ARG A 148 18.48 -5.20 -18.35
N CYS A 149 19.57 -4.96 -17.62
CA CYS A 149 19.56 -4.13 -16.42
C CYS A 149 19.11 -2.69 -16.71
N PHE A 150 19.44 -2.14 -17.89
CA PHE A 150 18.96 -0.81 -18.28
C PHE A 150 17.44 -0.75 -18.43
N GLY A 151 16.83 -1.80 -19.01
CA GLY A 151 15.38 -1.93 -19.09
C GLY A 151 14.74 -2.08 -17.71
N MET A 152 15.38 -2.83 -16.80
CA MET A 152 14.93 -2.98 -15.42
C MET A 152 15.00 -1.67 -14.63
N LEU A 153 16.11 -0.93 -14.74
CA LEU A 153 16.28 0.40 -14.12
C LEU A 153 15.16 1.35 -14.57
N MET A 154 14.86 1.38 -15.87
CA MET A 154 13.76 2.18 -16.40
C MET A 154 12.41 1.71 -15.85
N ASN A 155 12.12 0.41 -15.89
CA ASN A 155 10.86 -0.14 -15.39
C ASN A 155 10.62 0.20 -13.91
N LEU A 156 11.63 0.03 -13.06
CA LEU A 156 11.54 0.34 -11.63
C LEU A 156 11.36 1.85 -11.40
N SER A 157 12.08 2.68 -12.16
CA SER A 157 11.91 4.14 -12.11
C SER A 157 10.48 4.55 -12.48
N MET A 158 9.88 3.93 -13.50
CA MET A 158 8.50 4.19 -13.90
C MET A 158 7.47 3.73 -12.87
N MET A 159 7.79 2.74 -12.03
CA MET A 159 6.96 2.34 -10.89
C MET A 159 7.10 3.29 -9.67
N GLY A 160 7.93 4.33 -9.80
CA GLY A 160 8.23 5.31 -8.76
C GLY A 160 9.20 4.78 -7.70
N CYS A 161 10.12 3.91 -8.11
CA CYS A 161 11.25 3.42 -7.31
C CYS A 161 12.50 4.25 -7.64
N GLY A 162 13.25 4.68 -6.62
CA GLY A 162 14.62 5.15 -6.79
C GLY A 162 15.54 3.95 -7.07
N ALA A 163 16.04 3.86 -8.30
CA ALA A 163 16.89 2.76 -8.74
C ALA A 163 18.36 3.17 -8.80
N GLY A 164 19.14 2.73 -7.81
CA GLY A 164 20.58 2.87 -7.79
C GLY A 164 21.25 1.87 -8.73
N ALA A 165 22.26 2.32 -9.46
CA ALA A 165 23.06 1.48 -10.35
C ALA A 165 24.46 1.28 -9.77
N VAL A 166 24.89 0.03 -9.63
CA VAL A 166 26.27 -0.32 -9.24
C VAL A 166 27.10 -0.44 -10.52
N LEU A 167 28.14 0.39 -10.60
CA LEU A 167 29.00 0.57 -11.78
C LEU A 167 30.45 0.18 -11.50
N GLU A 168 30.67 -0.76 -10.59
CA GLU A 168 32.00 -1.29 -10.29
C GLU A 168 32.59 -2.04 -11.49
N ALA A 169 33.92 -2.09 -11.57
CA ALA A 169 34.64 -2.68 -12.71
C ALA A 169 34.30 -4.16 -12.94
N ASN A 170 34.03 -4.90 -11.86
CA ASN A 170 33.57 -6.30 -11.92
C ASN A 170 32.19 -6.46 -12.58
N ALA A 171 31.26 -5.53 -12.36
CA ALA A 171 29.93 -5.55 -12.97
C ALA A 171 29.99 -5.08 -14.42
N VAL A 172 30.58 -3.90 -14.65
CA VAL A 172 30.70 -3.29 -15.99
C VAL A 172 31.53 -4.17 -16.93
N GLY A 173 32.56 -4.86 -16.41
CA GLY A 173 33.38 -5.79 -17.19
C GLY A 173 32.62 -7.01 -17.72
N ARG A 174 31.43 -7.35 -17.16
CA ARG A 174 30.56 -8.43 -17.65
C ARG A 174 29.63 -7.99 -18.78
N LEU A 175 29.50 -6.68 -19.03
CA LEU A 175 28.65 -6.16 -20.09
C LEU A 175 29.12 -6.65 -21.47
N PRO A 176 28.18 -6.97 -22.38
CA PRO A 176 28.52 -7.42 -23.71
C PRO A 176 29.22 -6.31 -24.50
N THR A 177 30.23 -6.67 -25.28
CA THR A 177 30.87 -5.75 -26.23
C THR A 177 29.85 -5.24 -27.24
N ILE A 178 29.83 -3.93 -27.50
CA ILE A 178 28.96 -3.31 -28.49
C ILE A 178 29.42 -3.69 -29.90
N LYS A 179 28.62 -4.49 -30.60
CA LYS A 179 28.96 -5.02 -31.94
C LYS A 179 28.46 -4.16 -33.10
N SER A 180 27.54 -3.24 -32.84
CA SER A 180 26.82 -2.53 -33.90
C SER A 180 26.55 -1.09 -33.52
N ARG A 181 26.59 -0.21 -34.53
CA ARG A 181 26.17 1.19 -34.42
C ARG A 181 24.76 1.31 -34.99
N VAL A 182 23.82 1.79 -34.19
CA VAL A 182 22.48 2.15 -34.65
C VAL A 182 22.57 3.53 -35.30
N LYS A 183 21.95 3.70 -36.48
CA LYS A 183 21.84 4.99 -37.19
C LYS A 183 20.57 5.72 -36.79
#